data_AF-A0A6M0L571-F1
#
_entry.id   AF-A0A6M0L571-F1
#
_cell.length_a   1.000
_cell.length_b   1.000
_cell.length_c   1.000
_cell.angle_alpha   90.00
_cell.angle_beta   90.00
_cell.angle_gamma   90.00
#
_symmetry.space_group_name_H-M   'P 1'
#
loop_
_entity.id
_entity.type
_entity.pdbx_description
1 polymer ?
#
loop_
_entity_poly.entity_id
_entity_poly.type
_entity_poly.pdbx_seq_one_letter_code
_entity_poly.pdbx_strand_id
1 'polypeptide(L)'
;MAIVKIHSITQSTKTAIDYIKNPEKTDEELLVSSYNCDVDFAEIEFEMTRQLAKHVSGNYTRTGGADIQSYHIIQSFSPADNVTPEQAHEIGRELISQFTDNKHEFVISTHIDKGHIHNHIIVNATSFYTHKKLRTRPFVTSRELLNISNKLCQEHQLSTMEYENDFNRHYTDYQVRRHYKSYRMQLKERLRFIEKHATSFNDFMVYAHALDVEVSFRGKQTLYRLKDVQQRFIRSDTLDDKDRFSKQWLEQYYQQHKDEQTQHELQDIKKMFEAYKREKESHFVFHCPLETSEDVKSTASGLNFVVNGYTFFVDFSHVVDDKMTPLLAINRGYEYEGVSLDTDKKIVIRGEQLLRHIQLQQQQKGTTLSISQQDILSLTKRGVKIKIDDNILFVEKKFIDVNTLTGNVSVTFFNDWHYALSHKKGEYVSVSGRDLIGHFMNNKEQDIVSSYALQSYKKQLNKEELHTLSKTLNMLRQKQAGSLSDVDVILSDILKEADRLKRDIQKLDSHIQTYNSVATLLVTYHDYLPIKLETQKNPTIRHHYTRELQLFNYAEKELSKHHIDVTVPKEKVVELVKKQESDRNKLKEKLATVEQQLQDVRQAKQVMQDLNKKVKREKEKDKGVELS
;
A
#
# COMPACT_ATOMS: atom_id res chain seq x y z
N MET A 1 4.83 -23.94 -7.44
CA MET A 1 5.15 -22.52 -7.22
C MET A 1 5.37 -22.29 -5.73
N ALA A 2 6.16 -21.30 -5.34
CA ALA A 2 6.39 -21.01 -3.93
C ALA A 2 5.19 -20.34 -3.24
N ILE A 3 4.61 -20.94 -2.20
CA ILE A 3 3.43 -20.42 -1.47
C ILE A 3 3.84 -19.98 -0.07
N VAL A 4 3.42 -18.78 0.38
CA VAL A 4 3.67 -18.32 1.76
C VAL A 4 2.37 -18.08 2.53
N LYS A 5 2.31 -18.59 3.77
CA LYS A 5 1.21 -18.37 4.72
C LYS A 5 1.74 -17.88 6.06
N ILE A 6 0.94 -17.11 6.79
CA ILE A 6 1.26 -16.63 8.15
C ILE A 6 0.05 -16.80 9.07
N HIS A 7 0.29 -17.35 10.26
CA HIS A 7 -0.71 -17.56 11.30
C HIS A 7 -0.20 -17.04 12.65
N SER A 8 -1.08 -16.40 13.43
CA SER A 8 -0.75 -15.97 14.79
C SER A 8 -0.87 -17.13 15.78
N ILE A 9 0.11 -17.28 16.68
CA ILE A 9 0.07 -18.24 17.78
C ILE A 9 -0.23 -17.47 19.07
N THR A 10 -1.38 -17.79 19.67
CA THR A 10 -1.89 -17.14 20.89
C THR A 10 -1.86 -18.06 22.12
N GLN A 11 -1.64 -19.37 21.94
CA GLN A 11 -1.68 -20.35 23.02
C GLN A 11 -0.29 -20.85 23.44
N SER A 12 0.33 -21.71 22.63
CA SER A 12 1.60 -22.38 23.01
C SER A 12 2.62 -22.27 21.89
N THR A 13 3.62 -21.40 22.09
CA THR A 13 4.81 -21.34 21.22
C THR A 13 5.60 -22.65 21.28
N LYS A 14 5.64 -23.31 22.45
CA LYS A 14 6.32 -24.61 22.64
C LYS A 14 5.77 -25.68 21.70
N THR A 15 4.45 -25.87 21.70
CA THR A 15 3.80 -26.88 20.87
C THR A 15 4.03 -26.61 19.39
N ALA A 16 4.10 -25.34 18.97
CA ALA A 16 4.41 -24.98 17.60
C ALA A 16 5.88 -25.30 17.24
N ILE A 17 6.84 -25.02 18.13
CA ILE A 17 8.26 -25.36 17.93
C ILE A 17 8.45 -26.89 17.89
N ASP A 18 7.90 -27.62 18.87
CA ASP A 18 7.97 -29.08 18.93
C ASP A 18 7.37 -29.73 17.66
N TYR A 19 6.27 -29.16 17.16
CA TYR A 19 5.63 -29.63 15.93
C TYR A 19 6.52 -29.46 14.70
N ILE A 20 7.22 -28.32 14.57
CA ILE A 20 8.07 -28.04 13.42
C ILE A 20 9.41 -28.78 13.50
N LYS A 21 9.91 -29.09 14.70
CA LYS A 21 11.17 -29.83 14.92
C LYS A 21 11.09 -31.34 14.70
N ASN A 22 9.91 -31.91 14.43
CA ASN A 22 9.73 -33.37 14.41
C ASN A 22 10.79 -34.10 13.52
N PRO A 23 11.67 -34.94 14.12
CA PRO A 23 12.79 -35.60 13.44
C PRO A 23 12.39 -36.44 12.22
N GLU A 24 11.19 -37.04 12.25
CA GLU A 24 10.67 -37.87 11.15
C GLU A 24 10.43 -37.06 9.86
N LYS A 25 10.41 -35.72 9.96
CA LYS A 25 10.08 -34.82 8.85
C LYS A 25 11.25 -33.95 8.41
N THR A 26 12.33 -33.90 9.18
CA THR A 26 13.43 -32.92 9.08
C THR A 26 14.78 -33.55 8.74
N ASP A 27 14.79 -34.78 8.23
CA ASP A 27 16.02 -35.55 7.95
C ASP A 27 16.91 -35.65 9.20
N GLU A 28 16.36 -36.20 10.29
CA GLU A 28 17.06 -36.35 11.58
C GLU A 28 17.56 -35.02 12.19
N GLU A 29 16.76 -33.94 12.06
CA GLU A 29 17.03 -32.58 12.57
C GLU A 29 18.14 -31.77 11.87
N LEU A 30 18.78 -32.31 10.80
CA LEU A 30 19.82 -31.59 10.05
C LEU A 30 19.33 -30.30 9.37
N LEU A 31 18.02 -30.18 9.14
CA LEU A 31 17.38 -29.03 8.48
C LEU A 31 16.65 -28.11 9.47
N VAL A 32 17.14 -28.02 10.71
CA VAL A 32 16.61 -27.10 11.74
C VAL A 32 17.69 -26.07 12.10
N SER A 33 17.34 -24.79 12.04
CA SER A 33 18.21 -23.71 12.52
C SER A 33 17.42 -22.62 13.22
N SER A 34 18.13 -21.72 13.90
CA SER A 34 17.56 -20.61 14.64
C SER A 34 18.30 -19.31 14.35
N TYR A 35 17.75 -18.21 14.87
CA TYR A 35 18.42 -16.91 14.91
C TYR A 35 18.18 -16.22 16.24
N ASN A 36 19.27 -15.75 16.84
CA ASN A 36 19.31 -15.09 18.15
C ASN A 36 18.66 -15.91 19.28
N CYS A 37 18.61 -17.23 19.13
CA CYS A 37 18.16 -18.18 20.15
C CYS A 37 18.77 -19.57 19.90
N ASP A 38 18.77 -20.42 20.91
CA ASP A 38 19.11 -21.84 20.80
C ASP A 38 17.87 -22.65 20.40
N VAL A 39 18.01 -23.59 19.46
CA VAL A 39 16.90 -24.39 18.92
C VAL A 39 16.17 -25.22 20.00
N ASP A 40 16.88 -25.64 21.05
CA ASP A 40 16.32 -26.46 22.14
C ASP A 40 15.66 -25.63 23.23
N PHE A 41 16.03 -24.35 23.33
CA PHE A 41 15.53 -23.43 24.36
C PHE A 41 14.78 -22.22 23.78
N ALA A 42 14.48 -22.23 22.48
CA ALA A 42 13.88 -21.10 21.79
C ALA A 42 12.56 -20.64 22.41
N GLU A 43 11.76 -21.56 22.96
CA GLU A 43 10.48 -21.19 23.58
C GLU A 43 10.67 -20.48 24.92
N ILE A 44 11.70 -20.86 25.70
CA ILE A 44 12.16 -20.19 26.92
C ILE A 44 12.72 -18.81 26.55
N GLU A 45 13.64 -18.73 25.60
CA GLU A 45 14.29 -17.46 25.24
C GLU A 45 13.31 -16.45 24.65
N PHE A 46 12.38 -16.89 23.79
CA PHE A 46 11.32 -16.02 23.28
C PHE A 46 10.49 -15.43 24.43
N GLU A 47 10.23 -16.23 25.46
CA GLU A 47 9.48 -15.80 26.63
C GLU A 47 10.26 -14.79 27.47
N MET A 48 11.54 -15.03 27.70
CA MET A 48 12.42 -14.11 28.42
C MET A 48 12.51 -12.76 27.70
N THR A 49 12.63 -12.75 26.36
CA THR A 49 12.59 -11.53 25.55
C THR A 49 11.25 -10.78 25.72
N ARG A 50 10.12 -11.50 25.77
CA ARG A 50 8.81 -10.89 26.06
C ARG A 50 8.74 -10.30 27.48
N GLN A 51 9.40 -10.92 28.45
CA GLN A 51 9.43 -10.43 29.84
C GLN A 51 10.26 -9.15 29.96
N LEU A 52 11.48 -9.13 29.40
CA LEU A 52 12.29 -7.90 29.34
C LEU A 52 11.51 -6.77 28.66
N ALA A 53 10.83 -7.04 27.55
CA ALA A 53 10.02 -6.06 26.85
C ALA A 53 8.87 -5.48 27.71
N LYS A 54 8.27 -6.27 28.60
CA LYS A 54 7.24 -5.77 29.55
C LYS A 54 7.82 -4.76 30.54
N HIS A 55 9.07 -4.94 30.99
CA HIS A 55 9.76 -3.98 31.87
C HIS A 55 10.22 -2.72 31.14
N VAL A 56 10.67 -2.88 29.88
CA VAL A 56 11.18 -1.77 29.06
C VAL A 56 10.04 -0.93 28.48
N SER A 57 9.14 -1.56 27.72
CA SER A 57 8.08 -0.89 26.94
C SER A 57 6.71 -0.89 27.61
N GLY A 58 6.56 -1.59 28.74
CA GLY A 58 5.27 -1.77 29.41
C GLY A 58 4.46 -2.96 28.89
N ASN A 59 3.41 -3.32 29.62
CA ASN A 59 2.59 -4.47 29.27
C ASN A 59 1.54 -4.11 28.20
N TYR A 60 1.77 -4.58 26.97
CA TYR A 60 0.93 -4.33 25.80
C TYR A 60 -0.54 -4.78 25.94
N THR A 61 -0.83 -5.80 26.76
CA THR A 61 -2.21 -6.26 26.97
C THR A 61 -3.04 -5.27 27.79
N ARG A 62 -2.40 -4.45 28.63
CA ARG A 62 -3.07 -3.41 29.43
C ARG A 62 -3.54 -2.21 28.61
N THR A 63 -3.11 -2.11 27.35
CA THR A 63 -3.51 -1.04 26.41
C THR A 63 -4.47 -1.55 25.33
N GLY A 64 -5.09 -2.73 25.52
CA GLY A 64 -6.05 -3.31 24.59
C GLY A 64 -5.44 -4.10 23.43
N GLY A 65 -4.13 -4.37 23.48
CA GLY A 65 -3.42 -5.18 22.50
C GLY A 65 -3.68 -6.68 22.63
N ALA A 66 -3.71 -7.40 21.51
CA ALA A 66 -3.81 -8.86 21.49
C ALA A 66 -2.51 -9.51 22.01
N ASP A 67 -2.61 -10.55 22.84
CA ASP A 67 -1.46 -11.26 23.40
C ASP A 67 -0.92 -12.34 22.44
N ILE A 68 -0.43 -11.89 21.29
CA ILE A 68 0.21 -12.78 20.31
C ILE A 68 1.63 -13.09 20.80
N GLN A 69 1.94 -14.37 20.99
CA GLN A 69 3.25 -14.82 21.48
C GLN A 69 4.26 -14.94 20.35
N SER A 70 3.84 -15.55 19.25
CA SER A 70 4.68 -15.86 18.08
C SER A 70 3.83 -15.90 16.80
N TYR A 71 4.48 -15.94 15.65
CA TYR A 71 3.84 -16.20 14.36
C TYR A 71 4.43 -17.43 13.71
N HIS A 72 3.58 -18.24 13.08
CA HIS A 72 3.97 -19.36 12.25
C HIS A 72 3.89 -18.96 10.79
N ILE A 73 5.02 -18.95 10.11
CA ILE A 73 5.13 -18.72 8.67
C ILE A 73 5.44 -20.07 8.00
N ILE A 74 4.74 -20.35 6.91
CA ILE A 74 4.92 -21.57 6.11
C ILE A 74 5.28 -21.13 4.71
N GLN A 75 6.40 -21.62 4.17
CA GLN A 75 6.82 -21.39 2.79
C GLN A 75 6.95 -22.75 2.08
N SER A 76 6.08 -23.04 1.13
CA SER A 76 6.10 -24.29 0.37
C SER A 76 6.69 -24.07 -1.01
N PHE A 77 7.47 -25.01 -1.56
CA PHE A 77 8.07 -24.95 -2.90
C PHE A 77 7.40 -25.92 -3.87
N SER A 78 7.54 -25.68 -5.18
CA SER A 78 7.01 -26.60 -6.20
C SER A 78 7.81 -27.91 -6.21
N PRO A 79 7.17 -29.08 -6.29
CA PRO A 79 7.87 -30.32 -6.65
C PRO A 79 8.61 -30.21 -7.98
N ALA A 80 8.06 -29.44 -8.93
CA ALA A 80 8.64 -29.25 -10.25
C ALA A 80 9.95 -28.42 -10.26
N ASP A 81 10.24 -27.71 -9.17
CA ASP A 81 11.42 -26.84 -9.07
C ASP A 81 12.70 -27.61 -8.74
N ASN A 82 12.59 -28.88 -8.36
CA ASN A 82 13.71 -29.71 -7.91
C ASN A 82 14.62 -28.99 -6.89
N VAL A 83 14.02 -28.15 -6.02
CA VAL A 83 14.76 -27.42 -4.97
C VAL A 83 15.38 -28.44 -4.02
N THR A 84 16.63 -28.24 -3.59
CA THR A 84 17.20 -29.09 -2.54
C THR A 84 16.71 -28.64 -1.17
N PRO A 85 16.65 -29.52 -0.16
CA PRO A 85 16.23 -29.13 1.19
C PRO A 85 17.11 -28.02 1.79
N GLU A 86 18.41 -28.03 1.54
CA GLU A 86 19.36 -27.02 2.02
C GLU A 86 19.11 -25.66 1.34
N GLN A 87 18.88 -25.67 0.03
CA GLN A 87 18.55 -24.46 -0.72
C GLN A 87 17.22 -23.87 -0.25
N ALA A 88 16.21 -24.71 -0.05
CA ALA A 88 14.94 -24.28 0.51
C ALA A 88 15.12 -23.68 1.90
N HIS A 89 15.94 -24.30 2.76
CA HIS A 89 16.23 -23.82 4.11
C HIS A 89 16.87 -22.42 4.09
N GLU A 90 17.89 -22.20 3.27
CA GLU A 90 18.57 -20.90 3.17
C GLU A 90 17.63 -19.80 2.66
N ILE A 91 16.85 -20.09 1.62
CA ILE A 91 15.82 -19.16 1.12
C ILE A 91 14.83 -18.80 2.23
N GLY A 92 14.45 -19.77 3.08
CA GLY A 92 13.58 -19.53 4.22
C GLY A 92 14.22 -18.63 5.28
N ARG A 93 15.51 -18.80 5.56
CA ARG A 93 16.28 -17.94 6.47
C ARG A 93 16.36 -16.51 5.94
N GLU A 94 16.71 -16.33 4.68
CA GLU A 94 16.78 -15.01 4.07
C GLU A 94 15.42 -14.30 4.06
N LEU A 95 14.34 -15.04 3.80
CA LEU A 95 12.98 -14.53 3.82
C LEU A 95 12.62 -13.93 5.17
N ILE A 96 12.84 -14.67 6.27
CA ILE A 96 12.48 -14.19 7.60
C ILE A 96 13.43 -13.09 8.09
N SER A 97 14.71 -13.16 7.72
CA SER A 97 15.70 -12.12 8.01
C SER A 97 15.33 -10.79 7.36
N GLN A 98 14.93 -10.79 6.07
CA GLN A 98 14.46 -9.58 5.38
C GLN A 98 13.13 -9.09 5.95
N PHE A 99 12.17 -9.97 6.22
CA PHE A 99 10.86 -9.58 6.73
C PHE A 99 10.91 -8.97 8.15
N THR A 100 11.83 -9.43 8.99
CA THR A 100 11.94 -8.99 10.39
C THR A 100 13.04 -7.95 10.61
N ASP A 101 13.76 -7.55 9.56
CA ASP A 101 15.01 -6.78 9.61
C ASP A 101 16.04 -7.37 10.59
N ASN A 102 16.06 -8.70 10.79
CA ASN A 102 16.90 -9.38 11.80
C ASN A 102 16.68 -8.89 13.25
N LYS A 103 15.47 -8.41 13.59
CA LYS A 103 15.15 -7.84 14.93
C LYS A 103 14.33 -8.78 15.82
N HIS A 104 14.02 -9.98 15.34
CA HIS A 104 13.18 -10.96 16.01
C HIS A 104 13.88 -12.31 16.06
N GLU A 105 13.76 -13.02 17.18
CA GLU A 105 14.20 -14.41 17.24
C GLU A 105 13.29 -15.28 16.37
N PHE A 106 13.86 -16.28 15.71
CA PHE A 106 13.07 -17.26 14.98
C PHE A 106 13.72 -18.65 15.00
N VAL A 107 12.90 -19.68 14.83
CA VAL A 107 13.30 -21.06 14.55
C VAL A 107 12.73 -21.44 13.20
N ILE A 108 13.54 -22.05 12.34
CA ILE A 108 13.14 -22.55 11.03
C ILE A 108 13.45 -24.04 10.93
N SER A 109 12.53 -24.78 10.31
CA SER A 109 12.70 -26.19 9.96
C SER A 109 12.23 -26.43 8.52
N THR A 110 12.96 -27.23 7.75
CA THR A 110 12.53 -27.64 6.40
C THR A 110 11.98 -29.06 6.45
N HIS A 111 10.75 -29.25 5.96
CA HIS A 111 10.04 -30.52 5.93
C HIS A 111 10.09 -31.13 4.52
N ILE A 112 10.38 -32.43 4.46
CA ILE A 112 10.51 -33.21 3.20
C ILE A 112 9.48 -34.35 3.08
N ASP A 113 8.57 -34.47 4.04
CA ASP A 113 7.69 -35.63 4.26
C ASP A 113 6.46 -35.72 3.32
N LYS A 114 6.01 -34.59 2.75
CA LYS A 114 4.70 -34.50 2.05
C LYS A 114 4.77 -34.46 0.53
N GLY A 115 5.81 -35.04 -0.06
CA GLY A 115 6.03 -35.06 -1.51
C GLY A 115 6.34 -33.68 -2.12
N HIS A 116 6.57 -32.67 -1.28
CA HIS A 116 7.06 -31.34 -1.65
C HIS A 116 7.79 -30.71 -0.46
N ILE A 117 8.84 -29.95 -0.75
CA ILE A 117 9.66 -29.30 0.27
C ILE A 117 8.97 -28.04 0.76
N HIS A 118 8.95 -27.84 2.08
CA HIS A 118 8.39 -26.64 2.68
C HIS A 118 9.09 -26.24 3.98
N ASN A 119 9.28 -24.96 4.20
CA ASN A 119 9.80 -24.40 5.44
C ASN A 119 8.65 -24.07 6.38
N HIS A 120 8.89 -24.34 7.67
CA HIS A 120 8.12 -23.83 8.77
C HIS A 120 9.00 -22.90 9.61
N ILE A 121 8.52 -21.70 9.89
CA ILE A 121 9.26 -20.67 10.60
C ILE A 121 8.40 -20.17 11.77
N ILE A 122 8.88 -20.31 12.99
CA ILE A 122 8.26 -19.74 14.19
C ILE A 122 9.07 -18.51 14.59
N VAL A 123 8.45 -17.33 14.51
CA VAL A 123 9.09 -16.04 14.84
C VAL A 123 8.49 -15.44 16.12
N ASN A 124 9.33 -14.92 17.01
CA ASN A 124 8.87 -14.24 18.22
C ASN A 124 8.09 -12.98 17.84
N ALA A 125 6.89 -12.81 18.38
CA ALA A 125 6.10 -11.63 18.12
C ALA A 125 6.71 -10.37 18.74
N THR A 126 7.61 -10.49 19.71
CA THR A 126 8.32 -9.36 20.33
C THR A 126 9.75 -9.31 19.82
N SER A 127 10.23 -8.10 19.52
CA SER A 127 11.61 -7.87 19.08
C SER A 127 12.57 -7.84 20.26
N PHE A 128 13.66 -8.62 20.19
CA PHE A 128 14.78 -8.55 21.15
C PHE A 128 15.59 -7.24 21.03
N TYR A 129 15.41 -6.50 19.94
CA TYR A 129 16.19 -5.30 19.62
C TYR A 129 15.43 -3.99 19.89
N THR A 130 14.11 -3.96 19.69
CA THR A 130 13.27 -2.77 19.93
C THR A 130 12.29 -2.92 21.09
N HIS A 131 12.14 -4.12 21.65
CA HIS A 131 11.17 -4.44 22.70
C HIS A 131 9.70 -4.20 22.30
N LYS A 132 9.43 -3.99 21.01
CA LYS A 132 8.10 -3.77 20.44
C LYS A 132 7.56 -5.04 19.77
N LYS A 133 6.24 -5.10 19.63
CA LYS A 133 5.57 -6.16 18.90
C LYS A 133 5.74 -6.00 17.39
N LEU A 134 5.90 -7.12 16.69
CA LEU A 134 5.85 -7.20 15.23
C LEU A 134 4.48 -6.71 14.76
N ARG A 135 4.49 -5.68 13.91
CA ARG A 135 3.27 -5.07 13.41
C ARG A 135 2.75 -5.86 12.22
N THR A 136 1.75 -6.69 12.43
CA THR A 136 1.07 -7.40 11.35
C THR A 136 -0.21 -6.69 10.94
N ARG A 137 -0.49 -6.67 9.64
CA ARG A 137 -1.75 -6.20 9.06
C ARG A 137 -2.24 -7.30 8.13
N PRO A 138 -3.49 -7.80 8.30
CA PRO A 138 -4.03 -8.81 7.41
C PRO A 138 -3.85 -8.43 5.94
N PHE A 139 -3.51 -9.41 5.11
CA PHE A 139 -3.23 -9.28 3.66
C PHE A 139 -1.98 -8.48 3.30
N VAL A 140 -1.72 -7.33 3.92
CA VAL A 140 -0.50 -6.53 3.67
C VAL A 140 0.73 -7.33 4.06
N THR A 141 0.74 -7.91 5.27
CA THR A 141 1.85 -8.71 5.77
C THR A 141 2.03 -10.00 4.97
N SER A 142 0.94 -10.68 4.61
CA SER A 142 1.01 -11.90 3.79
C SER A 142 1.58 -11.60 2.39
N ARG A 143 1.22 -10.45 1.82
CA ARG A 143 1.73 -9.99 0.52
C ARG A 143 3.19 -9.58 0.59
N GLU A 144 3.60 -8.91 1.66
CA GLU A 144 5.01 -8.56 1.91
C GLU A 144 5.89 -9.82 1.97
N LEU A 145 5.49 -10.81 2.76
CA LEU A 145 6.16 -12.11 2.84
C LEU A 145 6.23 -12.83 1.50
N LEU A 146 5.14 -12.83 0.73
CA LEU A 146 5.12 -13.44 -0.60
C LEU A 146 6.03 -12.71 -1.59
N ASN A 147 6.10 -11.38 -1.54
CA ASN A 147 6.99 -10.63 -2.44
C ASN A 147 8.46 -10.95 -2.14
N ILE A 148 8.83 -10.97 -0.86
CA ILE A 148 10.19 -11.34 -0.43
C ILE A 148 10.50 -12.76 -0.90
N SER A 149 9.58 -13.70 -0.66
CA SER A 149 9.72 -15.10 -1.10
C SER A 149 9.89 -15.24 -2.61
N ASN A 150 9.06 -14.55 -3.40
CA ASN A 150 9.15 -14.56 -4.85
C ASN A 150 10.46 -13.96 -5.33
N LYS A 151 10.88 -12.82 -4.79
CA LYS A 151 12.15 -12.20 -5.14
C LYS A 151 13.32 -13.19 -4.92
N LEU A 152 13.36 -13.83 -3.75
CA LEU A 152 14.38 -14.84 -3.43
C LEU A 152 14.29 -16.05 -4.37
N CYS A 153 13.09 -16.56 -4.64
CA CYS A 153 12.91 -17.66 -5.58
C CYS A 153 13.37 -17.29 -7.00
N GLN A 154 13.15 -16.05 -7.46
CA GLN A 154 13.65 -15.56 -8.75
C GLN A 154 15.19 -15.51 -8.79
N GLU A 155 15.82 -14.98 -7.75
CA GLU A 155 17.28 -14.92 -7.61
C GLU A 155 17.91 -16.33 -7.69
N HIS A 156 17.19 -17.34 -7.18
CA HIS A 156 17.56 -18.75 -7.21
C HIS A 156 17.02 -19.55 -8.41
N GLN A 157 16.43 -18.89 -9.42
CA GLN A 157 15.89 -19.53 -10.65
C GLN A 157 14.80 -20.59 -10.39
N LEU A 158 14.06 -20.46 -9.29
CA LEU A 158 12.94 -21.33 -8.92
C LEU A 158 11.61 -20.78 -9.44
N SER A 159 10.59 -21.64 -9.61
CA SER A 159 9.26 -21.20 -9.99
C SER A 159 8.65 -20.32 -8.93
N THR A 160 8.44 -19.08 -9.29
CA THR A 160 7.79 -18.12 -8.41
C THR A 160 6.29 -18.22 -8.54
N MET A 161 5.60 -17.88 -7.46
CA MET A 161 4.18 -17.67 -7.57
C MET A 161 3.99 -16.32 -8.24
N GLU A 162 3.73 -16.28 -9.54
CA GLU A 162 2.89 -15.20 -10.06
C GLU A 162 1.65 -15.21 -9.17
N TYR A 163 1.31 -14.06 -8.60
CA TYR A 163 0.22 -13.93 -7.64
C TYR A 163 -1.04 -14.46 -8.34
N GLU A 164 -1.36 -15.75 -8.19
CA GLU A 164 -2.55 -16.31 -8.80
C GLU A 164 -3.70 -15.48 -8.24
N ASN A 165 -4.47 -14.96 -9.18
CA ASN A 165 -5.46 -13.94 -8.97
C ASN A 165 -6.57 -14.36 -8.01
N ASP A 166 -6.50 -15.45 -7.26
CA ASP A 166 -7.50 -15.78 -6.26
C ASP A 166 -7.38 -14.91 -5.00
N PHE A 167 -6.20 -14.41 -4.63
CA PHE A 167 -6.10 -13.42 -3.55
C PHE A 167 -6.28 -11.98 -4.02
N ASN A 168 -5.97 -11.67 -5.29
CA ASN A 168 -6.28 -10.37 -5.86
C ASN A 168 -7.75 -10.28 -6.24
N ARG A 169 -8.36 -11.35 -6.78
CA ARG A 169 -9.81 -11.59 -6.70
C ARG A 169 -10.19 -11.40 -5.26
N HIS A 170 -9.73 -12.14 -4.26
CA HIS A 170 -10.17 -11.86 -2.89
C HIS A 170 -9.86 -10.47 -2.30
N TYR A 171 -8.99 -9.60 -2.84
CA TYR A 171 -8.73 -8.24 -2.33
C TYR A 171 -9.49 -7.18 -3.12
N THR A 172 -9.47 -7.24 -4.46
CA THR A 172 -10.30 -6.44 -5.35
C THR A 172 -11.74 -6.93 -5.30
N ASP A 173 -12.06 -8.23 -5.32
CA ASP A 173 -13.32 -8.79 -4.81
C ASP A 173 -13.52 -8.53 -3.31
N TYR A 174 -12.58 -8.39 -2.39
CA TYR A 174 -13.01 -8.00 -1.02
C TYR A 174 -13.45 -6.53 -1.00
N GLN A 175 -12.78 -5.64 -1.73
CA GLN A 175 -13.19 -4.24 -1.83
C GLN A 175 -14.39 -4.02 -2.77
N VAL A 176 -14.52 -4.78 -3.86
CA VAL A 176 -15.64 -4.84 -4.82
C VAL A 176 -16.78 -5.72 -4.28
N ARG A 177 -16.55 -6.78 -3.52
CA ARG A 177 -17.61 -7.45 -2.73
C ARG A 177 -17.99 -6.62 -1.50
N ARG A 178 -17.17 -5.68 -1.03
CA ARG A 178 -17.57 -4.76 0.04
C ARG A 178 -18.20 -3.46 -0.46
N HIS A 179 -17.83 -2.97 -1.64
CA HIS A 179 -18.47 -1.83 -2.32
C HIS A 179 -19.64 -2.27 -3.19
N TYR A 180 -19.47 -3.24 -4.10
CA TYR A 180 -20.49 -3.80 -5.01
C TYR A 180 -21.30 -4.99 -4.41
N LYS A 181 -20.77 -5.82 -3.48
CA LYS A 181 -21.58 -6.82 -2.71
C LYS A 181 -21.94 -6.41 -1.27
N SER A 182 -21.76 -5.16 -0.86
CA SER A 182 -22.40 -4.71 0.39
C SER A 182 -23.89 -4.99 0.24
N TYR A 183 -24.43 -5.89 1.09
CA TYR A 183 -25.87 -6.20 1.09
C TYR A 183 -26.72 -4.91 1.12
N ARG A 184 -26.20 -3.87 1.78
CA ARG A 184 -26.83 -2.55 1.83
C ARG A 184 -26.83 -1.84 0.48
N MET A 185 -25.74 -1.91 -0.28
CA MET A 185 -25.62 -1.23 -1.58
C MET A 185 -26.41 -1.95 -2.68
N GLN A 186 -26.36 -3.29 -2.73
CA GLN A 186 -27.20 -4.09 -3.64
C GLN A 186 -28.69 -3.84 -3.37
N LEU A 187 -29.07 -3.79 -2.09
CA LEU A 187 -30.43 -3.49 -1.68
C LEU A 187 -30.83 -2.05 -2.05
N LYS A 188 -29.95 -1.07 -1.82
CA LYS A 188 -30.18 0.33 -2.19
C LYS A 188 -30.33 0.51 -3.70
N GLU A 189 -29.54 -0.20 -4.51
CA GLU A 189 -29.64 -0.16 -5.96
C GLU A 189 -30.96 -0.73 -6.46
N ARG A 190 -31.38 -1.90 -5.96
CA ARG A 190 -32.70 -2.48 -6.26
C ARG A 190 -33.83 -1.54 -5.84
N LEU A 191 -33.78 -1.00 -4.62
CA LEU A 191 -34.83 -0.09 -4.13
C LEU A 191 -34.93 1.21 -4.95
N ARG A 192 -33.80 1.80 -5.37
CA ARG A 192 -33.80 2.99 -6.24
C ARG A 192 -34.26 2.70 -7.66
N PHE A 193 -33.91 1.52 -8.18
CA PHE A 193 -34.44 1.07 -9.47
C PHE A 193 -35.96 0.91 -9.39
N ILE A 194 -36.45 0.23 -8.36
CA ILE A 194 -37.89 0.08 -8.14
C ILE A 194 -38.57 1.44 -7.96
N GLU A 195 -37.99 2.34 -7.17
CA GLU A 195 -38.49 3.71 -6.97
C GLU A 195 -38.72 4.46 -8.28
N LYS A 196 -37.80 4.31 -9.25
CA LYS A 196 -37.87 4.99 -10.55
C LYS A 196 -38.92 4.39 -11.49
N HIS A 197 -39.25 3.11 -11.32
CA HIS A 197 -40.08 2.35 -12.27
C HIS A 197 -41.47 1.99 -11.73
N ALA A 198 -41.66 2.01 -10.40
CA ALA A 198 -42.94 1.74 -9.78
C ALA A 198 -43.84 2.98 -9.84
N THR A 199 -45.11 2.76 -10.15
CA THR A 199 -46.15 3.81 -10.26
C THR A 199 -47.05 3.90 -9.03
N SER A 200 -47.00 2.90 -8.16
CA SER A 200 -47.77 2.85 -6.94
C SER A 200 -47.02 2.12 -5.83
N PHE A 201 -47.49 2.30 -4.59
CA PHE A 201 -47.01 1.51 -3.46
C PHE A 201 -47.18 0.00 -3.71
N ASN A 202 -48.25 -0.40 -4.38
CA ASN A 202 -48.50 -1.80 -4.70
C ASN A 202 -47.49 -2.32 -5.75
N ASP A 203 -47.20 -1.53 -6.79
CA ASP A 203 -46.20 -1.89 -7.81
C ASP A 203 -44.81 -1.99 -7.20
N PHE A 204 -44.47 -1.09 -6.27
CA PHE A 204 -43.21 -1.17 -5.53
C PHE A 204 -43.06 -2.51 -4.80
N MET A 205 -44.13 -3.01 -4.16
CA MET A 205 -44.12 -4.31 -3.47
C MET A 205 -44.00 -5.48 -4.44
N VAL A 206 -44.70 -5.41 -5.58
CA VAL A 206 -44.63 -6.41 -6.65
C VAL A 206 -43.23 -6.48 -7.25
N TYR A 207 -42.62 -5.33 -7.55
CA TYR A 207 -41.29 -5.24 -8.14
C TYR A 207 -40.18 -5.58 -7.13
N ALA A 208 -40.36 -5.22 -5.86
CA ALA A 208 -39.49 -5.67 -4.77
C ALA A 208 -39.47 -7.19 -4.70
N HIS A 209 -40.64 -7.84 -4.71
CA HIS A 209 -40.71 -9.30 -4.74
C HIS A 209 -40.06 -9.87 -6.00
N ALA A 210 -40.27 -9.25 -7.16
CA ALA A 210 -39.68 -9.70 -8.43
C ALA A 210 -38.15 -9.62 -8.42
N LEU A 211 -37.56 -8.59 -7.81
CA LEU A 211 -36.11 -8.40 -7.70
C LEU A 211 -35.53 -9.04 -6.41
N ASP A 212 -36.20 -10.04 -5.85
CA ASP A 212 -35.76 -10.80 -4.66
C ASP A 212 -35.53 -9.93 -3.41
N VAL A 213 -36.27 -8.82 -3.29
CA VAL A 213 -36.30 -7.96 -2.11
C VAL A 213 -37.52 -8.30 -1.25
N GLU A 214 -37.26 -8.78 -0.03
CA GLU A 214 -38.29 -9.00 0.97
C GLU A 214 -38.47 -7.75 1.83
N VAL A 215 -39.73 -7.30 1.93
CA VAL A 215 -40.14 -6.14 2.72
C VAL A 215 -40.98 -6.61 3.91
N SER A 216 -40.57 -6.24 5.12
CA SER A 216 -41.29 -6.52 6.37
C SER A 216 -41.59 -5.22 7.11
N PHE A 217 -42.82 -5.08 7.57
CA PHE A 217 -43.26 -3.96 8.39
C PHE A 217 -43.38 -4.40 9.86
N ARG A 218 -42.59 -3.82 10.77
CA ARG A 218 -42.68 -4.07 12.21
C ARG A 218 -42.88 -2.75 12.96
N GLY A 219 -44.13 -2.46 13.33
CA GLY A 219 -44.48 -1.19 13.98
C GLY A 219 -44.13 0.01 13.10
N LYS A 220 -43.34 0.95 13.62
CA LYS A 220 -42.84 2.12 12.87
C LYS A 220 -41.64 1.82 11.96
N GLN A 221 -41.07 0.61 12.03
CA GLN A 221 -39.86 0.26 11.29
C GLN A 221 -40.20 -0.50 10.00
N THR A 222 -39.58 -0.08 8.89
CA THR A 222 -39.60 -0.80 7.63
C THR A 222 -38.27 -1.55 7.47
N LEU A 223 -38.34 -2.85 7.23
CA LEU A 223 -37.22 -3.78 7.21
C LEU A 223 -37.12 -4.41 5.81
N TYR A 224 -35.90 -4.48 5.29
CA TYR A 224 -35.61 -5.00 3.96
C TYR A 224 -34.55 -6.10 4.00
N ARG A 225 -34.67 -7.10 3.12
CA ARG A 225 -33.69 -8.19 2.98
C ARG A 225 -33.61 -8.68 1.53
N LEU A 226 -32.43 -9.06 1.07
CA LEU A 226 -32.22 -9.72 -0.24
C LEU A 226 -32.39 -11.23 -0.06
N LYS A 227 -33.44 -11.84 -0.63
CA LYS A 227 -33.72 -13.28 -0.48
C LYS A 227 -32.65 -14.16 -1.12
N ASP A 228 -32.00 -13.67 -2.16
CA ASP A 228 -30.98 -14.38 -2.94
C ASP A 228 -29.60 -14.39 -2.27
N VAL A 229 -29.31 -13.47 -1.35
CA VAL A 229 -27.95 -13.32 -0.80
C VAL A 229 -27.88 -13.19 0.73
N GLN A 230 -28.92 -12.70 1.42
CA GLN A 230 -28.83 -12.32 2.84
C GLN A 230 -29.94 -12.94 3.71
N GLN A 231 -29.58 -13.40 4.92
CA GLN A 231 -30.57 -13.90 5.89
C GLN A 231 -31.08 -12.87 6.92
N ARG A 232 -30.38 -11.76 7.17
CA ARG A 232 -30.78 -10.74 8.16
C ARG A 232 -31.47 -9.52 7.51
N PHE A 233 -32.46 -8.96 8.18
CA PHE A 233 -33.13 -7.73 7.77
C PHE A 233 -32.31 -6.47 8.09
N ILE A 234 -32.42 -5.45 7.24
CA ILE A 234 -31.83 -4.12 7.39
C ILE A 234 -32.96 -3.09 7.54
N ARG A 235 -32.84 -2.19 8.51
CA ARG A 235 -33.82 -1.11 8.74
C ARG A 235 -33.66 0.02 7.72
N SER A 236 -34.78 0.56 7.21
CA SER A 236 -34.80 1.65 6.22
C SER A 236 -34.05 2.91 6.69
N ASP A 237 -34.19 3.27 7.96
CA ASP A 237 -33.53 4.43 8.61
C ASP A 237 -32.00 4.38 8.66
N THR A 238 -31.43 3.21 8.37
CA THR A 238 -29.98 2.98 8.34
C THR A 238 -29.48 2.64 6.92
N LEU A 239 -30.35 2.67 5.91
CA LEU A 239 -30.06 2.20 4.55
C LEU A 239 -29.79 3.34 3.55
N ASP A 240 -30.56 4.43 3.62
CA ASP A 240 -30.39 5.65 2.82
C ASP A 240 -30.57 6.90 3.71
N ASP A 241 -30.81 8.06 3.11
CA ASP A 241 -31.18 9.28 3.84
C ASP A 241 -32.31 9.02 4.85
N LYS A 242 -32.25 9.72 5.99
CA LYS A 242 -33.13 9.50 7.14
C LYS A 242 -34.61 9.48 6.69
N ASP A 243 -35.29 8.37 6.97
CA ASP A 243 -36.71 8.08 6.67
C ASP A 243 -37.09 7.73 5.21
N ARG A 244 -36.15 7.76 4.25
CA ARG A 244 -36.37 7.27 2.87
C ARG A 244 -36.64 5.76 2.85
N PHE A 245 -37.54 5.31 1.98
CA PHE A 245 -38.04 3.93 1.92
C PHE A 245 -38.75 3.43 3.18
N SER A 246 -39.16 4.31 4.10
CA SER A 246 -40.12 3.92 5.14
C SER A 246 -41.51 3.73 4.52
N LYS A 247 -42.38 2.94 5.16
CA LYS A 247 -43.77 2.75 4.72
C LYS A 247 -44.49 4.09 4.49
N GLN A 248 -44.39 5.00 5.47
CA GLN A 248 -45.00 6.33 5.39
C GLN A 248 -44.44 7.15 4.23
N TRP A 249 -43.11 7.09 4.02
CA TRP A 249 -42.47 7.80 2.91
C TRP A 249 -42.89 7.23 1.55
N LEU A 250 -42.92 5.90 1.38
CA LEU A 250 -43.34 5.27 0.12
C LEU A 250 -44.81 5.57 -0.20
N GLU A 251 -45.70 5.49 0.79
CA GLU A 251 -47.12 5.83 0.62
C GLU A 251 -47.29 7.30 0.22
N GLN A 252 -46.58 8.22 0.88
CA GLN A 252 -46.61 9.65 0.53
C GLN A 252 -45.99 9.94 -0.85
N TYR A 253 -44.86 9.30 -1.17
CA TYR A 253 -44.13 9.48 -2.41
C TYR A 253 -45.00 9.15 -3.62
N TYR A 254 -45.61 7.96 -3.64
CA TYR A 254 -46.49 7.54 -4.75
C TYR A 254 -47.88 8.21 -4.72
N GLN A 255 -48.31 8.77 -3.59
CA GLN A 255 -49.52 9.58 -3.54
C GLN A 255 -49.31 10.96 -4.17
N GLN A 256 -48.10 11.51 -4.09
CA GLN A 256 -47.71 12.81 -4.66
C GLN A 256 -47.23 12.72 -6.11
N HIS A 257 -46.63 11.59 -6.52
CA HIS A 257 -46.09 11.36 -7.86
C HIS A 257 -46.97 10.39 -8.66
N LYS A 258 -48.28 10.67 -8.76
CA LYS A 258 -49.18 9.96 -9.68
C LYS A 258 -48.89 10.40 -11.12
N ASP A 259 -47.77 9.96 -11.67
CA ASP A 259 -47.47 10.15 -13.09
C ASP A 259 -48.12 9.05 -13.95
N GLU A 260 -48.55 9.42 -15.16
CA GLU A 260 -49.07 8.53 -16.22
C GLU A 260 -47.97 7.64 -16.82
N GLN A 261 -47.24 6.88 -16.00
CA GLN A 261 -46.30 5.87 -16.50
C GLN A 261 -47.02 4.54 -16.73
N THR A 262 -46.69 3.90 -17.85
CA THR A 262 -47.29 2.64 -18.27
C THR A 262 -46.83 1.51 -17.34
N GLN A 263 -47.77 0.75 -16.79
CA GLN A 263 -47.48 -0.41 -15.96
C GLN A 263 -46.63 -1.42 -16.75
N HIS A 264 -45.44 -1.77 -16.25
CA HIS A 264 -44.55 -2.74 -16.89
C HIS A 264 -44.88 -4.17 -16.44
N GLU A 265 -44.85 -5.14 -17.36
CA GLU A 265 -45.03 -6.55 -16.99
C GLU A 265 -43.85 -7.05 -16.13
N LEU A 266 -44.13 -7.97 -15.20
CA LEU A 266 -43.17 -8.53 -14.23
C LEU A 266 -41.91 -9.15 -14.87
N GLN A 267 -42.04 -9.72 -16.06
CA GLN A 267 -40.90 -10.30 -16.80
C GLN A 267 -40.00 -9.23 -17.43
N ASP A 268 -40.56 -8.08 -17.77
CA ASP A 268 -39.80 -6.98 -18.38
C ASP A 268 -38.94 -6.26 -17.35
N ILE A 269 -39.38 -6.17 -16.10
CA ILE A 269 -38.63 -5.48 -15.03
C ILE A 269 -37.36 -6.22 -14.65
N LYS A 270 -37.39 -7.56 -14.62
CA LYS A 270 -36.18 -8.36 -14.42
C LYS A 270 -35.19 -8.14 -15.56
N LYS A 271 -35.65 -8.19 -16.81
CA LYS A 271 -34.83 -7.95 -18.00
C LYS A 271 -34.30 -6.51 -18.05
N MET A 272 -35.10 -5.52 -17.68
CA MET A 272 -34.71 -4.11 -17.58
C MET A 272 -33.67 -3.89 -16.48
N PHE A 273 -33.81 -4.55 -15.33
CA PHE A 273 -32.82 -4.48 -14.27
C PHE A 273 -31.50 -5.15 -14.68
N GLU A 274 -31.55 -6.28 -15.38
CA GLU A 274 -30.37 -6.93 -15.97
C GLU A 274 -29.71 -6.08 -17.06
N ALA A 275 -30.48 -5.45 -17.94
CA ALA A 275 -29.98 -4.54 -18.97
C ALA A 275 -29.36 -3.29 -18.34
N TYR A 276 -30.02 -2.69 -17.34
CA TYR A 276 -29.48 -1.60 -16.53
C TYR A 276 -28.14 -1.97 -15.89
N LYS A 277 -28.02 -3.21 -15.38
CA LYS A 277 -26.78 -3.72 -14.81
C LYS A 277 -25.68 -3.87 -15.88
N ARG A 278 -26.00 -4.44 -17.05
CA ARG A 278 -25.06 -4.63 -18.16
C ARG A 278 -24.58 -3.32 -18.77
N GLU A 279 -25.46 -2.34 -18.97
CA GLU A 279 -25.13 -1.02 -19.51
C GLU A 279 -24.22 -0.25 -18.53
N LYS A 280 -24.57 -0.29 -17.24
CA LYS A 280 -23.73 0.28 -16.19
C LYS A 280 -22.37 -0.41 -16.12
N GLU A 281 -22.30 -1.73 -16.30
CA GLU A 281 -21.03 -2.48 -16.36
C GLU A 281 -20.21 -2.17 -17.63
N SER A 282 -20.85 -1.97 -18.79
CA SER A 282 -20.18 -1.70 -20.08
C SER A 282 -19.59 -0.29 -20.19
N HIS A 283 -20.22 0.71 -19.56
CA HIS A 283 -19.70 2.10 -19.55
C HIS A 283 -18.33 2.24 -18.87
N PHE A 284 -17.94 1.25 -18.06
CA PHE A 284 -16.65 1.25 -17.41
C PHE A 284 -15.57 0.54 -18.21
N VAL A 285 -15.86 -0.27 -19.23
CA VAL A 285 -14.84 -1.09 -19.92
C VAL A 285 -14.35 -0.40 -21.19
N PHE A 286 -13.06 -0.07 -21.24
CA PHE A 286 -12.39 0.53 -22.38
C PHE A 286 -11.50 -0.49 -23.10
N HIS A 287 -11.54 -0.50 -24.44
CA HIS A 287 -10.70 -1.37 -25.24
C HIS A 287 -9.49 -0.60 -25.76
N CYS A 288 -8.30 -0.90 -25.22
CA CYS A 288 -7.05 -0.26 -25.61
C CYS A 288 -6.23 -1.20 -26.51
N PRO A 289 -5.97 -0.84 -27.77
CA PRO A 289 -5.02 -1.60 -28.59
C PRO A 289 -3.62 -1.44 -28.01
N LEU A 290 -2.95 -2.55 -27.71
CA LEU A 290 -1.52 -2.56 -27.43
C LEU A 290 -0.79 -2.72 -28.76
N GLU A 291 -0.09 -1.69 -29.23
CA GLU A 291 0.85 -1.85 -30.34
C GLU A 291 1.95 -2.81 -29.89
N THR A 292 2.02 -3.98 -30.53
CA THR A 292 2.95 -5.06 -30.23
C THR A 292 4.37 -4.65 -30.60
N SER A 293 5.34 -4.79 -29.68
CA SER A 293 6.71 -5.20 -30.07
C SER A 293 7.56 -5.73 -28.92
N GLU A 294 7.58 -5.13 -27.71
CA GLU A 294 8.51 -5.58 -26.63
C GLU A 294 7.95 -5.52 -25.20
N ASP A 295 6.92 -4.70 -24.94
CA ASP A 295 6.44 -4.42 -23.58
C ASP A 295 5.30 -5.33 -23.10
N VAL A 296 4.80 -6.25 -23.94
CA VAL A 296 3.62 -7.10 -23.64
C VAL A 296 4.02 -8.57 -23.67
N LYS A 297 3.91 -9.26 -22.54
CA LYS A 297 4.22 -10.69 -22.40
C LYS A 297 2.95 -11.46 -22.08
N SER A 298 2.58 -12.37 -22.98
CA SER A 298 1.51 -13.33 -22.72
C SER A 298 1.95 -14.33 -21.66
N THR A 299 1.10 -14.56 -20.67
CA THR A 299 1.25 -15.67 -19.71
C THR A 299 0.15 -16.70 -19.93
N ALA A 300 0.10 -17.74 -19.11
CA ALA A 300 -0.94 -18.77 -19.18
C ALA A 300 -2.35 -18.24 -18.81
N SER A 301 -2.44 -17.11 -18.09
CA SER A 301 -3.69 -16.59 -17.52
C SER A 301 -4.06 -15.18 -17.97
N GLY A 302 -3.19 -14.48 -18.70
CA GLY A 302 -3.46 -13.14 -19.19
C GLY A 302 -2.28 -12.49 -19.88
N LEU A 303 -2.28 -11.16 -19.90
CA LEU A 303 -1.24 -10.33 -20.49
C LEU A 303 -0.58 -9.47 -19.41
N ASN A 304 0.75 -9.58 -19.32
CA ASN A 304 1.57 -8.61 -18.63
C ASN A 304 1.94 -7.50 -19.62
N PHE A 305 1.88 -6.24 -19.18
CA PHE A 305 2.34 -5.11 -19.96
C PHE A 305 3.04 -4.06 -19.09
N VAL A 306 4.07 -3.42 -19.62
CA VAL A 306 4.85 -2.43 -18.90
C VAL A 306 4.31 -1.03 -19.16
N VAL A 307 4.03 -0.29 -18.09
CA VAL A 307 3.66 1.13 -18.16
C VAL A 307 4.49 1.97 -17.18
N ASN A 308 5.24 2.95 -17.68
CA ASN A 308 6.07 3.88 -16.90
C ASN A 308 7.00 3.20 -15.87
N GLY A 309 7.62 2.09 -16.25
CA GLY A 309 8.53 1.34 -15.37
C GLY A 309 7.81 0.47 -14.33
N TYR A 310 6.51 0.21 -14.51
CA TYR A 310 5.73 -0.74 -13.72
C TYR A 310 5.12 -1.81 -14.62
N THR A 311 5.20 -3.07 -14.23
CA THR A 311 4.50 -4.17 -14.91
C THR A 311 3.10 -4.33 -14.34
N PHE A 312 2.10 -4.32 -15.23
CA PHE A 312 0.69 -4.53 -14.92
C PHE A 312 0.21 -5.83 -15.55
N PHE A 313 -0.68 -6.54 -14.86
CA PHE A 313 -1.28 -7.78 -15.34
C PHE A 313 -2.77 -7.58 -15.63
N VAL A 314 -3.26 -8.10 -16.75
CA VAL A 314 -4.68 -8.19 -17.10
C VAL A 314 -5.04 -9.61 -17.52
N ASP A 315 -6.03 -10.21 -16.83
CA ASP A 315 -6.54 -11.56 -17.10
C ASP A 315 -7.17 -11.64 -18.50
N PHE A 316 -7.08 -12.79 -19.17
CA PHE A 316 -7.69 -13.01 -20.49
C PHE A 316 -9.22 -12.78 -20.50
N SER A 317 -9.92 -12.91 -19.37
CA SER A 317 -11.33 -12.51 -19.27
C SER A 317 -11.57 -11.02 -19.54
N HIS A 318 -10.50 -10.23 -19.55
CA HIS A 318 -10.44 -8.81 -19.84
C HIS A 318 -9.58 -8.51 -21.08
N VAL A 319 -9.38 -9.48 -21.97
CA VAL A 319 -8.69 -9.30 -23.26
C VAL A 319 -9.67 -9.68 -24.37
N VAL A 320 -9.91 -8.74 -25.29
CA VAL A 320 -10.75 -8.98 -26.47
C VAL A 320 -9.82 -9.30 -27.64
N ASP A 321 -9.93 -10.53 -28.12
CA ASP A 321 -9.11 -11.03 -29.21
C ASP A 321 -9.73 -10.62 -30.56
N ASP A 322 -9.20 -9.54 -31.15
CA ASP A 322 -9.58 -9.12 -32.50
C ASP A 322 -8.42 -9.37 -33.46
N LYS A 323 -8.27 -10.64 -33.86
CA LYS A 323 -7.55 -11.29 -34.99
C LYS A 323 -6.20 -10.76 -35.50
N MET A 324 -5.67 -9.63 -35.03
CA MET A 324 -4.43 -8.96 -35.44
C MET A 324 -3.78 -8.18 -34.27
N THR A 325 -4.53 -7.75 -33.25
CA THR A 325 -3.99 -7.05 -32.06
C THR A 325 -4.81 -7.39 -30.80
N PRO A 326 -4.18 -7.79 -29.67
CA PRO A 326 -4.90 -7.96 -28.43
C PRO A 326 -5.41 -6.61 -27.92
N LEU A 327 -6.72 -6.46 -27.76
CA LEU A 327 -7.33 -5.29 -27.12
C LEU A 327 -7.52 -5.55 -25.63
N LEU A 328 -6.89 -4.74 -24.78
CA LEU A 328 -7.12 -4.78 -23.34
C LEU A 328 -8.45 -4.12 -22.99
N ALA A 329 -9.32 -4.84 -22.30
CA ALA A 329 -10.55 -4.36 -21.72
C ALA A 329 -10.32 -3.82 -20.29
N ILE A 330 -9.87 -2.55 -20.18
CA ILE A 330 -9.59 -1.89 -18.91
C ILE A 330 -10.86 -1.27 -18.34
N ASN A 331 -11.27 -1.70 -17.16
CA ASN A 331 -12.38 -1.13 -16.43
C ASN A 331 -11.96 0.16 -15.68
N ARG A 332 -12.48 1.32 -16.11
CA ARG A 332 -12.18 2.66 -15.57
C ARG A 332 -12.34 2.78 -14.06
N GLY A 333 -13.34 2.11 -13.49
CA GLY A 333 -13.66 2.15 -12.06
C GLY A 333 -12.85 1.15 -11.21
N TYR A 334 -12.15 0.21 -11.85
CA TYR A 334 -11.39 -0.84 -11.20
C TYR A 334 -10.01 -0.35 -10.76
N GLU A 335 -9.41 -1.00 -9.78
CA GLU A 335 -8.04 -0.72 -9.34
C GLU A 335 -7.11 -1.81 -9.86
N TYR A 336 -6.07 -1.39 -10.56
CA TYR A 336 -5.04 -2.22 -11.15
C TYR A 336 -3.76 -2.07 -10.36
N GLU A 337 -3.04 -3.17 -10.21
CA GLU A 337 -1.80 -3.19 -9.45
C GLU A 337 -0.61 -3.29 -10.39
N GLY A 338 0.35 -2.40 -10.19
CA GLY A 338 1.61 -2.35 -10.94
C GLY A 338 2.80 -2.66 -10.03
N VAL A 339 3.81 -3.33 -10.56
CA VAL A 339 5.05 -3.64 -9.83
C VAL A 339 6.22 -2.93 -10.50
N SER A 340 6.96 -2.11 -9.75
CA SER A 340 8.13 -1.37 -10.26
C SER A 340 9.19 -2.33 -10.75
N LEU A 341 9.74 -2.07 -11.94
CA LEU A 341 10.84 -2.86 -12.51
C LEU A 341 12.15 -2.77 -11.70
N ASP A 342 12.38 -1.65 -11.00
CA ASP A 342 13.69 -1.37 -10.37
C ASP A 342 13.71 -1.62 -8.86
N THR A 343 12.56 -1.48 -8.19
CA THR A 343 12.52 -1.41 -6.72
C THR A 343 11.53 -2.38 -6.08
N ASP A 344 10.84 -3.21 -6.89
CA ASP A 344 9.72 -4.08 -6.48
C ASP A 344 8.61 -3.36 -5.70
N LYS A 345 8.60 -2.02 -5.73
CA LYS A 345 7.56 -1.20 -5.11
C LYS A 345 6.27 -1.38 -5.88
N LYS A 346 5.22 -1.73 -5.14
CA LYS A 346 3.88 -1.94 -5.68
C LYS A 346 3.10 -0.63 -5.66
N ILE A 347 2.40 -0.36 -6.76
CA ILE A 347 1.47 0.75 -6.88
C ILE A 347 0.08 0.21 -7.19
N VAL A 348 -0.95 0.92 -6.72
CA VAL A 348 -2.34 0.67 -7.07
C VAL A 348 -2.85 1.90 -7.78
N ILE A 349 -3.43 1.70 -8.97
CA ILE A 349 -3.88 2.78 -9.85
C ILE A 349 -5.26 2.45 -10.39
N ARG A 350 -6.17 3.41 -10.45
CA ARG A 350 -7.49 3.18 -11.07
C ARG A 350 -7.36 2.94 -12.57
N GLY A 351 -8.27 2.17 -13.16
CA GLY A 351 -8.26 1.84 -14.58
C GLY A 351 -8.29 3.06 -15.48
N GLU A 352 -9.06 4.08 -15.10
CA GLU A 352 -9.07 5.37 -15.79
C GLU A 352 -7.66 6.01 -15.79
N GLN A 353 -6.91 5.89 -14.70
CA GLN A 353 -5.55 6.43 -14.61
C GLN A 353 -4.54 5.53 -15.33
N LEU A 354 -4.68 4.21 -15.25
CA LEU A 354 -3.85 3.26 -16.00
C LEU A 354 -3.97 3.49 -17.50
N LEU A 355 -5.20 3.65 -17.99
CA LEU A 355 -5.52 3.97 -19.37
C LEU A 355 -4.75 5.21 -19.86
N ARG A 356 -4.79 6.29 -19.07
CA ARG A 356 -4.04 7.52 -19.40
C ARG A 356 -2.56 7.25 -19.57
N HIS A 357 -1.96 6.47 -18.68
CA HIS A 357 -0.53 6.18 -18.74
C HIS A 357 -0.18 5.31 -19.95
N ILE A 358 -1.01 4.31 -20.31
CA ILE A 358 -0.82 3.49 -21.51
C ILE A 358 -0.84 4.39 -22.76
N GLN A 359 -1.87 5.21 -22.91
CA GLN A 359 -2.01 6.08 -24.09
C GLN A 359 -0.87 7.09 -24.21
N LEU A 360 -0.39 7.62 -23.08
CA LEU A 360 0.76 8.53 -23.07
C LEU A 360 2.08 7.82 -23.43
N GLN A 361 2.29 6.58 -22.97
CA GLN A 361 3.48 5.80 -23.31
C GLN A 361 3.50 5.40 -24.79
N GLN A 362 2.35 5.04 -25.35
CA GLN A 362 2.17 4.80 -26.79
C GLN A 362 2.25 6.08 -27.64
N GLN A 363 2.52 7.23 -27.03
CA GLN A 363 2.58 8.53 -27.72
C GLN A 363 1.31 8.84 -28.53
N GLN A 364 0.15 8.34 -28.09
CA GLN A 364 -1.11 8.62 -28.77
C GLN A 364 -1.34 10.14 -28.81
N LYS A 365 -1.65 10.64 -30.01
CA LYS A 365 -1.89 12.06 -30.20
C LYS A 365 -3.30 12.40 -29.77
N GLY A 366 -3.40 13.20 -28.71
CA GLY A 366 -4.65 13.86 -28.34
C GLY A 366 -5.04 14.95 -29.35
N THR A 367 -6.27 15.43 -29.23
CA THR A 367 -6.76 16.59 -29.98
C THR A 367 -6.39 17.87 -29.24
N THR A 368 -5.49 18.65 -29.83
CA THR A 368 -5.10 19.96 -29.28
C THR A 368 -6.08 21.03 -29.76
N LEU A 369 -6.75 21.67 -28.81
CA LEU A 369 -7.70 22.75 -29.07
C LEU A 369 -7.19 24.05 -28.45
N SER A 370 -7.31 25.15 -29.20
CA SER A 370 -7.06 26.47 -28.66
C SER A 370 -8.25 26.86 -27.80
N ILE A 371 -8.00 27.23 -26.54
CA ILE A 371 -9.04 27.61 -25.59
C ILE A 371 -9.22 29.13 -25.64
N SER A 372 -10.47 29.59 -25.74
CA SER A 372 -10.80 31.01 -25.69
C SER A 372 -10.33 31.62 -24.38
N GLN A 373 -9.77 32.82 -24.43
CA GLN A 373 -9.28 33.49 -23.23
C GLN A 373 -10.40 33.84 -22.25
N GLN A 374 -11.64 34.02 -22.71
CA GLN A 374 -12.80 34.30 -21.86
C GLN A 374 -13.19 33.09 -20.99
N ASP A 375 -12.92 31.88 -21.47
CA ASP A 375 -13.21 30.66 -20.73
C ASP A 375 -12.12 30.36 -19.70
N ILE A 376 -10.94 30.99 -19.79
CA ILE A 376 -9.84 30.74 -18.86
C ILE A 376 -10.05 31.53 -17.57
N LEU A 377 -10.47 30.82 -16.52
CA LEU A 377 -10.65 31.41 -15.19
C LEU A 377 -9.31 31.68 -14.49
N SER A 378 -8.34 30.79 -14.67
CA SER A 378 -7.00 30.92 -14.07
C SER A 378 -5.99 30.00 -14.73
N LEU A 379 -4.75 30.46 -14.83
CA LEU A 379 -3.60 29.68 -15.27
C LEU A 379 -2.56 29.63 -14.15
N THR A 380 -2.17 28.43 -13.74
CA THR A 380 -1.26 28.20 -12.60
C THR A 380 -0.18 27.19 -12.94
N LYS A 381 0.85 27.07 -12.10
CA LYS A 381 1.88 26.01 -12.24
C LYS A 381 1.33 24.59 -12.30
N ARG A 382 0.17 24.34 -11.68
CA ARG A 382 -0.46 23.01 -11.68
C ARG A 382 -1.21 22.75 -12.97
N GLY A 383 -1.69 23.79 -13.65
CA GLY A 383 -2.64 23.64 -14.73
C GLY A 383 -3.51 24.86 -15.00
N VAL A 384 -4.47 24.72 -15.91
CA VAL A 384 -5.45 25.75 -16.27
C VAL A 384 -6.84 25.36 -15.76
N LYS A 385 -7.59 26.34 -15.26
CA LYS A 385 -9.02 26.21 -15.00
C LYS A 385 -9.81 26.86 -16.12
N ILE A 386 -10.68 26.10 -16.75
CA ILE A 386 -11.51 26.50 -17.88
C ILE A 386 -12.97 26.44 -17.46
N LYS A 387 -13.73 27.48 -17.74
CA LYS A 387 -15.17 27.53 -17.57
C LYS A 387 -15.83 26.80 -18.74
N ILE A 388 -16.76 25.91 -18.43
CA ILE A 388 -17.58 25.18 -19.39
C ILE A 388 -19.01 25.28 -18.89
N ASP A 389 -19.81 26.11 -19.54
CA ASP A 389 -21.15 26.50 -19.07
C ASP A 389 -21.12 27.00 -17.61
N ASP A 390 -21.83 26.35 -16.69
CA ASP A 390 -21.82 26.65 -15.25
C ASP A 390 -20.74 25.89 -14.45
N ASN A 391 -19.94 25.07 -15.12
CA ASN A 391 -18.95 24.19 -14.51
C ASN A 391 -17.51 24.66 -14.75
N ILE A 392 -16.58 24.09 -13.97
CA ILE A 392 -15.15 24.38 -14.07
C ILE A 392 -14.38 23.09 -14.31
N LEU A 393 -13.61 23.07 -15.41
CA LEU A 393 -12.67 22.01 -15.73
C LEU A 393 -11.25 22.42 -15.32
N PHE A 394 -10.55 21.55 -14.61
CA PHE A 394 -9.11 21.71 -14.36
C PHE A 394 -8.30 20.75 -15.24
N VAL A 395 -7.31 21.28 -15.95
CA VAL A 395 -6.40 20.52 -16.79
C VAL A 395 -4.97 20.69 -16.27
N GLU A 396 -4.22 19.60 -16.15
CA GLU A 396 -2.83 19.60 -15.66
C GLU A 396 -1.84 20.22 -16.65
N LYS A 397 -0.77 20.84 -16.13
CA LYS A 397 0.24 21.55 -16.92
C LYS A 397 0.85 20.74 -18.07
N LYS A 398 1.04 19.44 -17.92
CA LYS A 398 1.63 18.57 -18.96
C LYS A 398 0.78 18.47 -20.24
N PHE A 399 -0.50 18.79 -20.18
CA PHE A 399 -1.41 18.77 -21.34
C PHE A 399 -1.69 20.18 -21.90
N ILE A 400 -0.93 21.18 -21.45
CA ILE A 400 -1.16 22.58 -21.79
C ILE A 400 0.10 23.15 -22.43
N ASP A 401 -0.06 23.54 -23.69
CA ASP A 401 0.90 24.41 -24.35
C ASP A 401 0.48 25.86 -24.17
N VAL A 402 1.41 26.68 -23.69
CA VAL A 402 1.17 28.10 -23.44
C VAL A 402 2.18 28.87 -24.26
N ASN A 403 1.71 29.49 -25.34
CA ASN A 403 2.54 30.41 -26.09
C ASN A 403 2.71 31.69 -25.26
N THR A 404 3.90 31.87 -24.68
CA THR A 404 4.19 33.00 -23.79
C THR A 404 4.30 34.34 -24.52
N LEU A 405 4.41 34.35 -25.86
CA LEU A 405 4.49 35.54 -26.70
C LEU A 405 3.09 36.00 -27.13
N THR A 406 2.23 35.08 -27.58
CA THR A 406 0.87 35.40 -28.08
C THR A 406 -0.20 35.33 -27.00
N GLY A 407 0.08 34.64 -25.89
CA GLY A 407 -0.91 34.41 -24.82
C GLY A 407 -1.87 33.26 -25.09
N ASN A 408 -1.74 32.59 -26.24
CA ASN A 408 -2.62 31.49 -26.62
C ASN A 408 -2.34 30.26 -25.73
N VAL A 409 -3.42 29.75 -25.13
CA VAL A 409 -3.40 28.51 -24.36
C VAL A 409 -4.05 27.43 -25.21
N SER A 410 -3.27 26.40 -25.51
CA SER A 410 -3.75 25.22 -26.22
C SER A 410 -3.79 24.05 -25.25
N VAL A 411 -4.89 23.33 -25.25
CA VAL A 411 -5.12 22.20 -24.36
C VAL A 411 -5.31 20.94 -25.18
N THR A 412 -4.60 19.89 -24.78
CA THR A 412 -4.72 18.57 -25.40
C THR A 412 -5.75 17.72 -24.67
N PHE A 413 -6.80 17.31 -25.38
CA PHE A 413 -7.83 16.40 -24.90
C PHE A 413 -7.72 15.03 -25.59
N PHE A 414 -8.14 13.98 -24.90
CA PHE A 414 -8.17 12.63 -25.45
C PHE A 414 -9.62 12.17 -25.48
N ASN A 415 -10.09 11.67 -26.62
CA ASN A 415 -11.49 11.27 -26.84
C ASN A 415 -12.00 10.31 -25.75
N ASP A 416 -11.14 9.40 -25.31
CA ASP A 416 -11.50 8.27 -24.45
C ASP A 416 -11.32 8.55 -22.95
N TRP A 417 -10.81 9.72 -22.57
CA TRP A 417 -10.61 10.11 -21.18
C TRP A 417 -11.89 10.69 -20.58
N HIS A 418 -12.04 10.55 -19.27
CA HIS A 418 -13.10 11.23 -18.53
C HIS A 418 -12.56 12.40 -17.72
N TYR A 419 -13.21 13.54 -17.84
CA TYR A 419 -12.79 14.77 -17.20
C TYR A 419 -13.80 15.15 -16.12
N ALA A 420 -13.30 15.53 -14.96
CA ALA A 420 -14.13 15.95 -13.85
C ALA A 420 -14.37 17.46 -13.92
N LEU A 421 -15.63 17.84 -14.06
CA LEU A 421 -16.11 19.21 -14.08
C LEU A 421 -16.71 19.53 -12.70
N SER A 422 -16.18 20.53 -12.01
CA SER A 422 -16.69 20.92 -10.68
C SER A 422 -17.77 22.00 -10.81
N HIS A 423 -18.90 21.79 -10.15
CA HIS A 423 -19.99 22.76 -10.03
C HIS A 423 -19.82 23.65 -8.77
N LYS A 424 -20.43 24.84 -8.74
CA LYS A 424 -20.29 25.83 -7.64
C LYS A 424 -20.69 25.31 -6.24
N LYS A 425 -21.44 24.20 -6.14
CA LYS A 425 -21.82 23.55 -4.87
C LYS A 425 -20.88 22.41 -4.42
N GLY A 426 -19.76 22.18 -5.12
CA GLY A 426 -18.79 21.12 -4.78
C GLY A 426 -19.13 19.74 -5.36
N GLU A 427 -20.17 19.64 -6.17
CA GLU A 427 -20.51 18.45 -6.94
C GLU A 427 -19.62 18.34 -8.18
N TYR A 428 -19.29 17.10 -8.58
CA TYR A 428 -18.48 16.83 -9.76
C TYR A 428 -19.32 16.08 -10.79
N VAL A 429 -19.24 16.53 -12.04
CA VAL A 429 -19.81 15.87 -13.21
C VAL A 429 -18.68 15.26 -14.02
N SER A 430 -18.79 13.98 -14.34
CA SER A 430 -17.84 13.29 -15.23
C SER A 430 -18.29 13.49 -16.67
N VAL A 431 -17.42 14.01 -17.54
CA VAL A 431 -17.71 14.26 -18.96
C VAL A 431 -16.67 13.55 -19.82
N SER A 432 -17.09 12.93 -20.92
CA SER A 432 -16.16 12.26 -21.82
C SER A 432 -15.34 13.28 -22.63
N GLY A 433 -14.11 12.91 -23.00
CA GLY A 433 -13.25 13.76 -23.81
C GLY A 433 -13.82 14.03 -25.19
N ARG A 434 -14.53 13.07 -25.78
CA ARG A 434 -15.27 13.26 -27.04
C ARG A 434 -16.29 14.40 -26.94
N ASP A 435 -17.06 14.44 -25.86
CA ASP A 435 -18.06 15.49 -25.63
C ASP A 435 -17.39 16.85 -25.41
N LEU A 436 -16.28 16.89 -24.66
CA LEU A 436 -15.50 18.11 -24.46
C LEU A 436 -14.88 18.64 -25.75
N ILE A 437 -14.32 17.76 -26.58
CA ILE A 437 -13.76 18.15 -27.87
C ILE A 437 -14.86 18.71 -28.77
N GLY A 438 -16.04 18.06 -28.79
CA GLY A 438 -17.21 18.57 -29.50
C GLY A 438 -17.65 19.96 -29.02
N HIS A 439 -17.65 20.19 -27.71
CA HIS A 439 -17.98 21.50 -27.11
C HIS A 439 -17.02 22.60 -27.59
N PHE A 440 -15.71 22.39 -27.50
CA PHE A 440 -14.71 23.39 -27.87
C PHE A 440 -14.54 23.58 -29.39
N MET A 441 -14.82 22.56 -30.21
CA MET A 441 -14.76 22.71 -31.67
C MET A 441 -15.89 23.58 -32.24
N ASN A 442 -17.04 23.62 -31.57
CA ASN A 442 -18.19 24.43 -31.97
C ASN A 442 -18.07 25.90 -31.54
N ASN A 443 -17.30 26.18 -30.47
CA ASN A 443 -17.05 27.53 -29.96
C ASN A 443 -15.75 28.10 -30.54
N LYS A 444 -15.77 28.53 -31.81
CA LYS A 444 -14.64 29.22 -32.47
C LYS A 444 -14.78 30.74 -32.38
N GLU A 445 -14.39 31.33 -31.25
CA GLU A 445 -14.03 32.75 -31.19
C GLU A 445 -12.56 32.89 -30.76
N GLN A 446 -11.76 33.55 -31.59
CA GLN A 446 -10.36 33.88 -31.32
C GLN A 446 -10.28 35.31 -30.78
N ASP A 447 -10.12 35.45 -29.47
CA ASP A 447 -9.79 36.73 -28.86
C ASP A 447 -8.28 36.91 -28.68
N ILE A 448 -7.73 37.89 -29.41
CA ILE A 448 -6.34 38.33 -29.30
C ILE A 448 -6.27 39.48 -28.28
N VAL A 449 -6.33 39.16 -26.98
CA VAL A 449 -6.03 40.13 -25.92
C VAL A 449 -5.30 39.44 -24.78
N SER A 450 -4.11 39.90 -24.41
CA SER A 450 -3.31 39.37 -23.29
C SER A 450 -4.08 39.35 -21.96
N SER A 451 -4.57 38.18 -21.53
CA SER A 451 -5.32 38.02 -20.27
C SER A 451 -4.47 38.12 -18.98
N TYR A 452 -5.14 38.56 -17.90
CA TYR A 452 -4.63 38.59 -16.51
C TYR A 452 -4.07 37.22 -16.05
N ALA A 453 -4.64 36.12 -16.54
CA ALA A 453 -4.21 34.76 -16.20
C ALA A 453 -2.76 34.47 -16.65
N LEU A 454 -2.36 34.92 -17.86
CA LEU A 454 -1.02 34.73 -18.39
C LEU A 454 0.03 35.53 -17.58
N GLN A 455 -0.29 36.78 -17.23
CA GLN A 455 0.58 37.63 -16.42
C GLN A 455 0.76 37.05 -15.01
N SER A 456 -0.33 36.58 -14.40
CA SER A 456 -0.29 35.91 -13.10
C SER A 456 0.55 34.63 -13.13
N TYR A 457 0.42 33.82 -14.18
CA TYR A 457 1.22 32.61 -14.38
C TYR A 457 2.71 32.90 -14.51
N LYS A 458 3.10 33.87 -15.35
CA LYS A 458 4.51 34.32 -15.49
C LYS A 458 5.06 34.80 -14.14
N LYS A 459 4.27 35.58 -13.40
CA LYS A 459 4.66 36.06 -12.06
C LYS A 459 4.87 34.93 -11.05
N GLN A 460 4.04 33.88 -11.09
CA GLN A 460 4.22 32.70 -10.24
C GLN A 460 5.51 31.94 -10.57
N LEU A 461 5.78 31.69 -11.85
CA LEU A 461 6.96 30.96 -12.29
C LEU A 461 8.25 31.68 -11.86
N ASN A 462 8.31 32.99 -12.11
CA ASN A 462 9.43 33.83 -11.70
C ASN A 462 9.62 33.84 -10.17
N LYS A 463 8.53 33.83 -9.39
CA LYS A 463 8.62 33.79 -7.92
C LYS A 463 9.23 32.48 -7.41
N GLU A 464 8.96 31.35 -8.05
CA GLU A 464 9.51 30.05 -7.65
C GLU A 464 10.96 29.87 -8.04
N GLU A 465 11.32 30.29 -9.25
CA GLU A 465 12.72 30.34 -9.66
C GLU A 465 13.51 31.23 -8.71
N LEU A 466 13.00 32.43 -8.39
CA LEU A 466 13.60 33.33 -7.39
C LEU A 466 13.67 32.70 -6.00
N HIS A 467 12.65 31.98 -5.55
CA HIS A 467 12.66 31.31 -4.26
C HIS A 467 13.69 30.18 -4.21
N THR A 468 13.78 29.38 -5.26
CA THR A 468 14.76 28.28 -5.38
C THR A 468 16.17 28.84 -5.41
N LEU A 469 16.40 29.86 -6.24
CA LEU A 469 17.67 30.59 -6.32
C LEU A 469 18.02 31.22 -4.97
N SER A 470 17.05 31.82 -4.27
CA SER A 470 17.23 32.41 -2.95
C SER A 470 17.56 31.36 -1.88
N LYS A 471 16.89 30.20 -1.87
CA LYS A 471 17.21 29.09 -0.97
C LYS A 471 18.63 28.58 -1.23
N THR A 472 18.98 28.38 -2.50
CA THR A 472 20.33 27.98 -2.92
C THR A 472 21.37 29.02 -2.50
N LEU A 473 21.16 30.30 -2.79
CA LEU A 473 22.06 31.39 -2.41
C LEU A 473 22.23 31.52 -0.91
N ASN A 474 21.14 31.42 -0.13
CA ASN A 474 21.21 31.46 1.33
C ASN A 474 21.99 30.28 1.88
N MET A 475 21.81 29.08 1.32
CA MET A 475 22.56 27.89 1.72
C MET A 475 24.05 28.02 1.37
N LEU A 476 24.38 28.45 0.16
CA LEU A 476 25.75 28.72 -0.27
C LEU A 476 26.41 29.79 0.62
N ARG A 477 25.67 30.85 0.96
CA ARG A 477 26.15 31.89 1.88
C ARG A 477 26.39 31.37 3.29
N GLN A 478 25.46 30.59 3.85
CA GLN A 478 25.59 29.99 5.18
C GLN A 478 26.78 29.03 5.25
N LYS A 479 27.02 28.27 4.17
CA LYS A 479 28.12 27.30 4.06
C LYS A 479 29.41 27.91 3.48
N GLN A 480 29.44 29.21 3.22
CA GLN A 480 30.57 29.95 2.65
C GLN A 480 31.12 29.35 1.33
N ALA A 481 30.23 28.82 0.49
CA ALA A 481 30.58 28.25 -0.81
C ALA A 481 30.45 29.31 -1.93
N GLY A 482 31.57 29.70 -2.53
CA GLY A 482 31.61 30.66 -3.64
C GLY A 482 31.72 29.99 -5.02
N SER A 483 32.11 28.72 -5.06
CA SER A 483 32.40 27.98 -6.29
C SER A 483 31.79 26.57 -6.28
N LEU A 484 31.72 25.95 -7.46
CA LEU A 484 31.30 24.54 -7.57
C LEU A 484 32.25 23.59 -6.81
N SER A 485 33.55 23.92 -6.74
CA SER A 485 34.53 23.17 -5.95
C SER A 485 34.26 23.26 -4.45
N ASP A 486 33.84 24.42 -3.93
CA ASP A 486 33.50 24.56 -2.50
C ASP A 486 32.29 23.69 -2.14
N VAL A 487 31.31 23.62 -3.05
CA VAL A 487 30.14 22.73 -2.90
C VAL A 487 30.55 21.26 -2.90
N ASP A 488 31.54 20.88 -3.71
CA ASP A 488 32.07 19.51 -3.75
C ASP A 488 32.81 19.13 -2.46
N VAL A 489 33.56 20.06 -1.86
CA VAL A 489 34.18 19.87 -0.54
C VAL A 489 33.11 19.66 0.54
N ILE A 490 32.08 20.51 0.57
CA ILE A 490 30.95 20.38 1.51
C ILE A 490 30.24 19.04 1.34
N LEU A 491 29.99 18.60 0.10
CA LEU A 491 29.38 17.30 -0.18
C LEU A 491 30.24 16.15 0.36
N SER A 492 31.56 16.21 0.12
CA SER A 492 32.51 15.23 0.66
C SER A 492 32.46 15.17 2.19
N ASP A 493 32.41 16.32 2.85
CA ASP A 493 32.42 16.36 4.32
C ASP A 493 31.11 15.86 4.93
N ILE A 494 29.95 16.20 4.33
CA ILE A 494 28.64 15.66 4.73
C ILE A 494 28.59 14.14 4.52
N LEU A 495 29.16 13.63 3.42
CA LEU A 495 29.25 12.18 3.18
C LEU A 495 30.11 11.49 4.24
N LYS A 496 31.27 12.05 4.59
CA LYS A 496 32.12 11.53 5.67
C LYS A 496 31.40 11.52 7.02
N GLU A 497 30.62 12.55 7.31
CA GLU A 497 29.79 12.61 8.52
C GLU A 497 28.70 11.53 8.52
N ALA A 498 27.99 11.35 7.40
CA ALA A 498 26.98 10.30 7.26
C ALA A 498 27.59 8.90 7.45
N ASP A 499 28.74 8.63 6.84
CA ASP A 499 29.44 7.34 6.96
C ASP A 499 29.99 7.11 8.38
N ARG A 500 30.42 8.17 9.07
CA ARG A 500 30.78 8.10 10.49
C ARG A 500 29.56 7.73 11.33
N LEU A 501 28.44 8.44 11.18
CA LEU A 501 27.20 8.16 11.93
C LEU A 501 26.68 6.74 11.67
N LYS A 502 26.73 6.26 10.42
CA LYS A 502 26.36 4.88 10.08
C LYS A 502 27.23 3.85 10.81
N ARG A 503 28.55 4.06 10.85
CA ARG A 503 29.47 3.20 11.62
C ARG A 503 29.23 3.25 13.13
N ASP A 504 28.96 4.44 13.67
CA ASP A 504 28.67 4.60 15.10
C ASP A 504 27.35 3.91 15.49
N ILE A 505 26.32 3.99 14.63
CA ILE A 505 25.05 3.26 14.81
C ILE A 505 25.30 1.76 14.75
N GLN A 506 26.05 1.26 13.77
CA GLN A 506 26.37 -0.18 13.66
C GLN A 506 27.08 -0.70 14.91
N LYS A 507 28.10 0.02 15.40
CA LYS A 507 28.80 -0.34 16.64
C LYS A 507 27.87 -0.38 17.85
N LEU A 508 27.00 0.62 17.97
CA LEU A 508 26.01 0.68 19.05
C LEU A 508 24.99 -0.45 18.94
N ASP A 509 24.55 -0.79 17.73
CA ASP A 509 23.60 -1.89 17.50
C ASP A 509 24.19 -3.24 17.89
N SER A 510 25.45 -3.52 17.56
CA SER A 510 26.14 -4.73 18.03
C SER A 510 26.25 -4.77 19.55
N HIS A 511 26.54 -3.63 20.19
CA HIS A 511 26.62 -3.55 21.66
C HIS A 511 25.25 -3.77 22.32
N ILE A 512 24.18 -3.20 21.75
CA ILE A 512 22.80 -3.38 22.23
C ILE A 512 22.39 -4.85 22.13
N GLN A 513 22.75 -5.56 21.06
CA GLN A 513 22.38 -6.97 20.93
C GLN A 513 23.02 -7.82 22.05
N THR A 514 24.32 -7.66 22.28
CA THR A 514 25.02 -8.36 23.38
C THR A 514 24.44 -7.96 24.75
N TYR A 515 24.19 -6.67 24.97
CA TYR A 515 23.66 -6.19 26.23
C TYR A 515 22.23 -6.68 26.50
N ASN A 516 21.36 -6.65 25.49
CA ASN A 516 19.97 -7.13 25.62
C ASN A 516 19.93 -8.63 25.93
N SER A 517 20.85 -9.43 25.39
CA SER A 517 20.98 -10.84 25.74
C SER A 517 21.26 -11.02 27.24
N VAL A 518 22.21 -10.27 27.79
CA VAL A 518 22.55 -10.29 29.22
C VAL A 518 21.40 -9.73 30.07
N ALA A 519 20.78 -8.64 29.63
CA ALA A 519 19.66 -8.01 30.31
C ALA A 519 18.46 -8.97 30.43
N THR A 520 18.19 -9.72 29.37
CA THR A 520 17.13 -10.72 29.33
C THR A 520 17.34 -11.81 30.37
N LEU A 521 18.58 -12.32 30.50
CA LEU A 521 18.97 -13.30 31.50
C LEU A 521 18.84 -12.74 32.94
N LEU A 522 19.42 -11.56 33.21
CA LEU A 522 19.43 -10.95 34.55
C LEU A 522 18.01 -10.61 35.04
N VAL A 523 17.18 -10.03 34.17
CA VAL A 523 15.79 -9.69 34.53
C VAL A 523 15.00 -10.96 34.86
N THR A 524 15.14 -12.00 34.03
CA THR A 524 14.49 -13.31 34.26
C THR A 524 14.95 -13.94 35.56
N TYR A 525 16.26 -13.92 35.84
CA TYR A 525 16.83 -14.43 37.10
C TYR A 525 16.20 -13.71 38.30
N HIS A 526 16.17 -12.38 38.29
CA HIS A 526 15.61 -11.61 39.41
C HIS A 526 14.10 -11.72 39.57
N ASP A 527 13.35 -11.84 38.48
CA ASP A 527 11.89 -12.00 38.53
C ASP A 527 11.49 -13.34 39.16
N TYR A 528 12.27 -14.40 38.92
CA TYR A 528 11.95 -15.76 39.37
C TYR A 528 12.75 -16.26 40.58
N LEU A 529 13.78 -15.53 41.03
CA LEU A 529 14.53 -15.84 42.25
C LEU A 529 13.62 -16.02 43.48
N PRO A 530 12.60 -15.17 43.74
CA PRO A 530 11.70 -15.38 44.87
C PRO A 530 10.96 -16.72 44.81
N ILE A 531 10.51 -17.13 43.62
CA ILE A 531 9.82 -18.41 43.39
C ILE A 531 10.76 -19.60 43.63
N LYS A 532 12.01 -19.49 43.16
CA LYS A 532 13.05 -20.50 43.42
C LYS A 532 13.27 -20.69 44.93
N LEU A 533 13.42 -19.60 45.68
CA LEU A 533 13.61 -19.65 47.13
C LEU A 533 12.38 -20.21 47.86
N GLU A 534 11.18 -19.87 47.41
CA GLU A 534 9.93 -20.36 48.01
C GLU A 534 9.74 -21.86 47.79
N THR A 535 9.97 -22.35 46.58
CA THR A 535 9.85 -23.78 46.23
C THR A 535 10.95 -24.64 46.86
N GLN A 536 12.11 -24.07 47.18
CA GLN A 536 13.14 -24.73 48.02
C GLN A 536 12.69 -24.89 49.47
N LYS A 537 12.00 -23.88 50.03
CA LYS A 537 11.44 -23.93 51.38
C LYS A 537 10.23 -24.86 51.47
N ASN A 538 9.38 -24.86 50.44
CA ASN A 538 8.20 -25.71 50.36
C ASN A 538 8.19 -26.52 49.05
N PRO A 539 8.71 -27.75 49.05
CA PRO A 539 8.78 -28.57 47.84
C PRO A 539 7.42 -28.94 47.22
N THR A 540 6.33 -28.90 47.99
CA THR A 540 4.99 -29.33 47.53
C THR A 540 4.41 -28.41 46.46
N ILE A 541 4.74 -27.11 46.50
CA ILE A 541 4.24 -26.12 45.53
C ILE A 541 5.06 -26.10 44.23
N ARG A 542 6.17 -26.84 44.16
CA ARG A 542 7.09 -26.85 43.00
C ARG A 542 6.38 -27.14 41.68
N HIS A 543 5.38 -28.03 41.70
CA HIS A 543 4.62 -28.40 40.50
C HIS A 543 3.83 -27.21 39.91
N HIS A 544 3.35 -26.29 40.75
CA HIS A 544 2.62 -25.10 40.30
C HIS A 544 3.50 -24.09 39.54
N TYR A 545 4.81 -24.10 39.81
CA TYR A 545 5.78 -23.15 39.23
C TYR A 545 6.76 -23.82 38.26
N THR A 546 6.33 -24.91 37.63
CA THR A 546 7.23 -25.71 36.77
C THR A 546 7.85 -24.86 35.66
N ARG A 547 7.09 -23.94 35.05
CA ARG A 547 7.56 -23.10 33.94
C ARG A 547 8.50 -21.99 34.40
N GLU A 548 8.16 -21.30 35.48
CA GLU A 548 8.96 -20.24 36.09
C GLU A 548 10.32 -20.77 36.57
N LEU A 549 10.34 -21.97 37.14
CA LEU A 549 11.57 -22.63 37.55
C LEU A 549 12.44 -23.05 36.34
N GLN A 550 11.84 -23.43 35.22
CA GLN A 550 12.59 -23.69 33.98
C GLN A 550 13.29 -22.43 33.48
N LEU A 551 12.56 -21.31 33.41
CA LEU A 551 13.10 -20.00 33.02
C LEU A 551 14.23 -19.56 33.96
N PHE A 552 14.03 -19.70 35.27
CA PHE A 552 15.06 -19.38 36.27
C PHE A 552 16.32 -20.22 36.10
N ASN A 553 16.18 -21.56 36.03
CA ASN A 553 17.34 -22.45 35.94
C ASN A 553 18.11 -22.25 34.63
N TYR A 554 17.42 -21.95 33.53
CA TYR A 554 18.06 -21.59 32.27
C TYR A 554 18.89 -20.31 32.40
N ALA A 555 18.28 -19.26 32.95
CA ALA A 555 18.98 -17.98 33.19
C ALA A 555 20.18 -18.16 34.11
N GLU A 556 20.03 -18.88 35.23
CA GLU A 556 21.11 -19.16 36.20
C GLU A 556 22.28 -19.90 35.54
N LYS A 557 21.99 -20.91 34.71
CA LYS A 557 23.00 -21.68 33.98
C LYS A 557 23.79 -20.82 32.99
N GLU A 558 23.10 -20.04 32.15
CA GLU A 558 23.77 -19.20 31.15
C GLU A 558 24.53 -18.02 31.79
N LEU A 559 23.99 -17.39 32.83
CA LEU A 559 24.71 -16.35 33.59
C LEU A 559 26.00 -16.90 34.23
N SER A 560 25.93 -18.10 34.81
CA SER A 560 27.09 -18.76 35.42
C SER A 560 28.15 -19.13 34.38
N LYS A 561 27.73 -19.69 33.23
CA LYS A 561 28.60 -20.03 32.09
C LYS A 561 29.37 -18.81 31.57
N HIS A 562 28.72 -17.65 31.54
CA HIS A 562 29.32 -16.39 31.07
C HIS A 562 29.97 -15.55 32.18
N HIS A 563 30.04 -16.04 33.43
CA HIS A 563 30.62 -15.34 34.58
C HIS A 563 30.02 -13.95 34.82
N ILE A 564 28.71 -13.82 34.59
CA ILE A 564 27.98 -12.55 34.74
C ILE A 564 27.58 -12.37 36.20
N ASP A 565 27.85 -11.18 36.75
CA ASP A 565 27.46 -10.82 38.11
C ASP A 565 25.94 -10.62 38.23
N VAL A 566 25.30 -11.52 38.98
CA VAL A 566 23.86 -11.52 39.23
C VAL A 566 23.43 -10.58 40.36
N THR A 567 24.35 -9.84 40.98
CA THR A 567 24.01 -8.87 42.04
C THR A 567 23.50 -7.54 41.49
N VAL A 568 23.64 -7.30 40.17
CA VAL A 568 23.20 -6.08 39.52
C VAL A 568 21.67 -5.98 39.53
N PRO A 569 21.07 -4.98 40.20
CA PRO A 569 19.62 -4.85 40.27
C PRO A 569 18.96 -4.73 38.90
N LYS A 570 17.85 -5.44 38.69
CA LYS A 570 17.10 -5.44 37.43
C LYS A 570 16.65 -4.05 36.99
N GLU A 571 16.38 -3.15 37.92
CA GLU A 571 15.96 -1.77 37.62
C GLU A 571 17.07 -1.00 36.89
N LYS A 572 18.33 -1.19 37.32
CA LYS A 572 19.50 -0.56 36.66
C LYS A 572 19.73 -1.14 35.27
N VAL A 573 19.51 -2.44 35.11
CA VAL A 573 19.59 -3.12 33.80
C VAL A 573 18.57 -2.52 32.83
N VAL A 574 17.31 -2.44 33.25
CA VAL A 574 16.22 -1.89 32.43
C VAL A 574 16.44 -0.41 32.09
N GLU A 575 16.95 0.38 33.04
CA GLU A 575 17.30 1.79 32.81
C GLU A 575 18.38 1.94 31.74
N LEU A 576 19.42 1.10 31.78
CA LEU A 576 20.49 1.13 30.78
C LEU A 576 20.00 0.70 29.39
N VAL A 577 19.12 -0.32 29.29
CA VAL A 577 18.47 -0.68 28.01
C VAL A 577 17.75 0.53 27.42
N LYS A 578 16.91 1.21 28.22
CA LYS A 578 16.16 2.39 27.77
C LYS A 578 17.08 3.52 27.31
N LYS A 579 18.18 3.75 28.03
CA LYS A 579 19.17 4.77 27.68
C LYS A 579 19.85 4.47 26.35
N GLN A 580 20.30 3.22 26.13
CA GLN A 580 20.92 2.82 24.86
C GLN A 580 19.95 2.95 23.67
N GLU A 581 18.68 2.56 23.84
CA GLU A 581 17.67 2.77 22.80
C GLU A 581 17.45 4.25 22.47
N SER A 582 17.43 5.11 23.49
CA SER A 582 17.32 6.56 23.33
C SER A 582 18.50 7.14 22.56
N ASP A 583 19.73 6.78 22.94
CA ASP A 583 20.94 7.28 22.29
C ASP A 583 21.06 6.81 20.84
N ARG A 584 20.64 5.56 20.56
CA ARG A 584 20.50 5.04 19.20
C ARG A 584 19.51 5.85 18.37
N ASN A 585 18.34 6.16 18.92
CA ASN A 585 17.32 6.92 18.20
C ASN A 585 17.83 8.34 17.88
N LYS A 586 18.53 8.99 18.82
CA LYS A 586 19.17 10.30 18.58
C LYS A 586 20.19 10.24 17.44
N LEU A 587 21.01 9.17 17.36
CA LEU A 587 21.97 9.01 16.25
C LEU A 587 21.25 8.80 14.91
N LYS A 588 20.16 8.03 14.89
CA LYS A 588 19.33 7.83 13.68
C LYS A 588 18.66 9.13 13.22
N GLU A 589 18.17 9.95 14.14
CA GLU A 589 17.61 11.28 13.82
C GLU A 589 18.68 12.24 13.28
N LYS A 590 19.89 12.22 13.85
CA LYS A 590 21.03 12.98 13.32
C LYS A 590 21.39 12.52 11.91
N LEU A 591 21.47 11.21 11.67
CA LEU A 591 21.74 10.66 10.35
C LEU A 591 20.68 11.10 9.33
N ALA A 592 19.40 11.03 9.67
CA ALA A 592 18.31 11.48 8.80
C ALA A 592 18.44 12.99 8.46
N THR A 593 18.87 13.80 9.43
CA THR A 593 19.13 15.23 9.21
C THR A 593 20.30 15.46 8.25
N VAL A 594 21.39 14.72 8.42
CA VAL A 594 22.58 14.79 7.55
C VAL A 594 22.24 14.31 6.13
N GLU A 595 21.44 13.24 6.00
CA GLU A 595 20.97 12.75 4.69
C GLU A 595 20.05 13.76 3.99
N GLN A 596 19.21 14.47 4.74
CA GLN A 596 18.41 15.57 4.19
C GLN A 596 19.29 16.74 3.72
N GLN A 597 20.32 17.11 4.50
CA GLN A 597 21.29 18.13 4.10
C GLN A 597 22.03 17.71 2.83
N LEU A 598 22.44 16.45 2.72
CA LEU A 598 23.08 15.91 1.52
C LEU A 598 22.19 16.08 0.28
N GLN A 599 20.89 15.84 0.40
CA GLN A 599 19.93 16.05 -0.68
C GLN A 599 19.82 17.52 -1.08
N ASP A 600 19.72 18.43 -0.10
CA ASP A 600 19.65 19.88 -0.34
C ASP A 600 20.92 20.40 -1.05
N VAL A 601 22.12 19.96 -0.63
CA VAL A 601 23.39 20.38 -1.26
C VAL A 601 23.50 19.82 -2.68
N ARG A 602 23.07 18.57 -2.93
CA ARG A 602 23.01 18.00 -4.29
C ARG A 602 22.09 18.81 -5.20
N GLN A 603 20.92 19.22 -4.70
CA GLN A 603 19.98 20.06 -5.46
C GLN A 603 20.61 21.42 -5.80
N ALA A 604 21.29 22.05 -4.85
CA ALA A 604 21.96 23.33 -5.09
C ALA A 604 23.10 23.22 -6.11
N LYS A 605 23.89 22.14 -6.06
CA LYS A 605 24.92 21.85 -7.06
C LYS A 605 24.31 21.80 -8.47
N GLN A 606 23.18 21.12 -8.62
CA GLN A 606 22.45 21.04 -9.88
C GLN A 606 22.03 22.43 -10.39
N VAL A 607 21.43 23.26 -9.52
CA VAL A 607 21.03 24.64 -9.87
C VAL A 607 22.23 25.48 -10.33
N MET A 608 23.36 25.41 -9.62
CA MET A 608 24.57 26.13 -10.01
C MET A 608 25.11 25.68 -11.37
N GLN A 609 25.11 24.38 -11.64
CA GLN A 609 25.54 23.84 -12.93
C GLN A 609 24.65 24.34 -14.07
N ASP A 610 23.33 24.39 -13.86
CA ASP A 610 22.38 24.85 -14.87
C ASP A 610 22.51 26.35 -15.14
N LEU A 611 22.76 27.17 -14.11
CA LEU A 611 23.07 28.59 -14.27
C LEU A 611 24.37 28.81 -15.04
N ASN A 612 25.42 28.05 -14.72
CA ASN A 612 26.71 28.19 -15.39
C ASN A 612 26.61 27.80 -16.88
N LYS A 613 25.77 26.80 -17.22
CA LYS A 613 25.42 26.46 -18.61
C LYS A 613 24.66 27.59 -19.32
N LYS A 614 23.68 28.23 -18.65
CA LYS A 614 22.95 29.38 -19.21
C LYS A 614 23.87 30.55 -19.51
N VAL A 615 24.73 30.94 -18.56
CA VAL A 615 25.71 32.04 -18.74
C VAL A 615 26.68 31.75 -19.89
N LYS A 616 27.13 30.50 -20.05
CA LYS A 616 27.97 30.11 -21.21
C LYS A 616 27.23 30.29 -22.54
N ARG A 617 25.98 29.83 -22.63
CA ARG A 617 25.15 29.97 -23.84
C ARG A 617 24.88 31.44 -24.21
N GLU A 618 24.69 32.31 -23.22
CA GLU A 618 24.51 33.75 -23.45
C GLU A 618 25.81 34.40 -23.96
N LYS A 619 26.96 34.07 -23.37
CA LYS A 619 28.27 34.54 -23.86
C LYS A 619 28.62 34.04 -25.26
N GLU A 620 28.19 32.84 -25.63
CA GLU A 620 28.35 32.29 -26.98
C GLU A 620 27.45 32.99 -28.01
N LYS A 621 26.24 33.39 -27.60
CA LYS A 621 25.34 34.20 -28.44
C LYS A 621 25.90 35.61 -28.68
N ASP A 622 26.43 36.27 -27.65
CA ASP A 622 27.03 37.61 -27.80
C ASP A 622 28.26 37.59 -28.71
N LYS A 623 29.07 36.52 -28.67
CA LYS A 623 30.22 36.34 -29.57
C LYS A 623 29.84 35.99 -31.01
N GLY A 624 28.65 35.44 -31.24
CA GLY A 624 28.14 35.15 -32.59
C GLY A 624 27.56 36.36 -33.31
N VAL A 625 27.30 37.46 -32.59
CA VAL A 625 26.74 38.71 -33.15
C VAL A 625 27.83 39.68 -33.62
N GLU A 626 29.10 39.48 -33.26
CA GLU A 626 30.23 40.28 -33.76
C GLU A 626 30.80 39.80 -35.12
N LEU A 627 30.22 38.77 -35.75
CA LEU A 627 30.67 38.22 -37.05
C LEU A 627 29.59 38.18 -38.14
N SER A 628 28.49 38.93 -38.00
CA SER A 628 27.47 39.10 -39.05
C SER A 628 27.48 40.48 -39.67
#